data_AF-A0A5E7AIQ7-F1
#
_entry.id   AF-A0A5E7AIQ7-F1
#
_cell.length_a   1.000
_cell.length_b   1.000
_cell.length_c   1.000
_cell.angle_alpha   90.00
_cell.angle_beta   90.00
_cell.angle_gamma   90.00
#
_symmetry.space_group_name_H-M   'P 1'
#
loop_
_entity.id
_entity.type
_entity.pdbx_description
1 polymer ?
#
loop_
_entity_poly.entity_id
_entity_poly.type
_entity_poly.pdbx_seq_one_letter_code
_entity_poly.pdbx_strand_id
1 'polypeptide(L)'
;MTHKCYRRDPDVNAVTDLVTDEQMQGAFHNTNFGHTDYRGLLAQGCIKALAAWHQGHTLTTILQELRLISWNKQTGKIKVTAKGRHYIWLAFKGRPGV
;
A
#
# COMPACT_ATOMS: atom_id res chain seq x y z
N MET A 1 14.98 -15.95 6.74
CA MET A 1 14.34 -14.88 5.95
C MET A 1 15.12 -13.59 6.12
N THR A 2 15.83 -13.14 5.09
CA THR A 2 16.62 -11.90 5.12
C THR A 2 15.66 -10.71 5.15
N HIS A 3 15.85 -9.78 6.10
CA HIS A 3 15.00 -8.61 6.22
C HIS A 3 15.29 -7.61 5.08
N LYS A 4 14.44 -7.60 4.03
CA LYS A 4 14.57 -6.69 2.88
C LYS A 4 14.29 -5.25 3.34
N CYS A 5 15.32 -4.40 3.34
CA CYS A 5 15.17 -2.97 3.63
C CYS A 5 14.73 -2.23 2.36
N TYR A 6 13.42 -2.12 2.15
CA TYR A 6 12.87 -1.54 0.91
C TYR A 6 13.49 -0.19 0.52
N ARG A 7 13.80 0.68 1.49
CA ARG A 7 14.35 2.03 1.23
C ARG A 7 15.75 2.02 0.61
N ARG A 8 16.58 1.03 0.93
CA ARG A 8 18.00 0.97 0.50
C ARG A 8 18.23 -0.06 -0.61
N ASP A 9 17.16 -0.67 -1.09
CA ASP A 9 17.24 -1.69 -2.10
C ASP A 9 17.31 -1.04 -3.48
N PRO A 10 18.43 -1.22 -4.22
CA PRO A 10 18.61 -0.60 -5.54
C PRO A 10 17.64 -1.15 -6.59
N ASP A 11 17.03 -2.32 -6.33
CA ASP A 11 16.08 -2.95 -7.25
C ASP A 11 14.64 -2.44 -7.03
N VAL A 12 14.42 -1.48 -6.12
CA VAL A 12 13.11 -0.91 -5.80
C VAL A 12 13.04 0.56 -6.22
N ASN A 13 12.55 0.80 -7.45
CA ASN A 13 12.55 2.11 -8.10
C ASN A 13 11.14 2.65 -8.39
N ALA A 14 10.14 1.76 -8.46
CA ALA A 14 8.75 2.04 -8.74
C ALA A 14 7.80 1.25 -7.81
N VAL A 15 6.52 1.67 -7.77
CA VAL A 15 5.50 0.98 -6.95
C VAL A 15 5.24 -0.46 -7.39
N THR A 16 5.51 -0.78 -8.66
CA THR A 16 5.45 -2.12 -9.25
C THR A 16 6.50 -3.07 -8.68
N ASP A 17 7.64 -2.54 -8.21
CA ASP A 17 8.71 -3.34 -7.60
C ASP A 17 8.37 -3.73 -6.15
N LEU A 18 7.46 -2.97 -5.52
CA LEU A 18 6.94 -3.27 -4.18
C LEU A 18 5.73 -4.20 -4.23
N VAL A 19 4.84 -3.98 -5.18
CA VAL A 19 3.64 -4.79 -5.38
C VAL A 19 3.62 -5.14 -6.86
N THR A 20 3.79 -6.41 -7.21
CA THR A 20 3.80 -6.81 -8.63
C THR A 20 2.39 -6.72 -9.23
N ASP A 21 2.27 -6.79 -10.55
CA ASP A 21 0.96 -6.74 -11.21
C ASP A 21 0.12 -7.98 -10.89
N GLU A 22 0.76 -9.15 -10.71
CA GLU A 22 0.08 -10.39 -10.30
C GLU A 22 -0.46 -10.25 -8.86
N GLN A 23 0.34 -9.69 -7.95
CA GLN A 23 -0.13 -9.37 -6.60
C GLN A 23 -1.30 -8.39 -6.64
N MET A 24 -1.26 -7.44 -7.58
CA MET A 24 -2.33 -6.47 -7.71
C MET A 24 -3.62 -7.06 -8.23
N GLN A 25 -3.54 -7.86 -9.29
CA GLN A 25 -4.68 -8.58 -9.84
C GLN A 25 -5.28 -9.54 -8.82
N GLY A 26 -4.44 -10.29 -8.08
CA GLY A 26 -4.89 -11.20 -7.04
C GLY A 26 -5.64 -10.50 -5.91
N ALA A 27 -5.06 -9.43 -5.36
CA ALA A 27 -5.65 -8.75 -4.21
C ALA A 27 -6.95 -7.98 -4.53
N PHE A 28 -7.11 -7.49 -5.77
CA PHE A 28 -8.34 -6.81 -6.21
C PHE A 28 -9.35 -7.74 -6.89
N HIS A 29 -9.04 -9.04 -7.02
CA HIS A 29 -9.93 -10.00 -7.65
C HIS A 29 -11.31 -10.02 -6.95
N ASN A 30 -12.39 -10.01 -7.73
CA ASN A 30 -13.77 -9.93 -7.25
C ASN A 30 -14.11 -8.71 -6.37
N THR A 31 -13.39 -7.60 -6.54
CA THR A 31 -13.73 -6.31 -5.91
C THR A 31 -14.19 -5.28 -6.93
N ASN A 32 -15.05 -4.35 -6.52
CA ASN A 32 -15.50 -3.24 -7.36
C ASN A 32 -15.31 -1.92 -6.61
N PHE A 33 -14.44 -1.07 -7.15
CA PHE A 33 -14.16 0.28 -6.63
C PHE A 33 -14.68 1.39 -7.55
N GLY A 34 -15.40 1.03 -8.63
CA GLY A 34 -15.91 1.98 -9.64
C GLY A 34 -14.84 2.54 -10.59
N HIS A 35 -13.58 2.17 -10.41
CA HIS A 35 -12.45 2.53 -11.28
C HIS A 35 -11.31 1.50 -11.15
N THR A 36 -10.31 1.61 -12.02
CA THR A 36 -9.18 0.65 -12.12
C THR A 36 -7.83 1.23 -11.68
N ASP A 37 -7.78 2.48 -11.21
CA ASP A 37 -6.59 3.05 -10.56
C ASP A 37 -6.37 2.46 -9.15
N TYR A 38 -6.04 1.17 -9.11
CA TYR A 38 -5.75 0.44 -7.87
C TYR A 38 -4.46 0.89 -7.22
N ARG A 39 -3.47 1.30 -8.02
CA ARG A 39 -2.18 1.79 -7.52
C ARG A 39 -2.35 3.10 -6.76
N GLY A 40 -3.16 4.02 -7.27
CA GLY A 40 -3.59 5.23 -6.58
C GLY A 40 -4.38 4.92 -5.30
N LEU A 41 -5.31 3.96 -5.35
CA LEU A 41 -6.06 3.52 -4.17
C LEU A 41 -5.16 2.99 -3.05
N LEU A 42 -4.16 2.17 -3.38
CA LEU A 42 -3.19 1.71 -2.39
C LEU A 42 -2.41 2.87 -1.75
N ALA A 43 -1.95 3.83 -2.57
CA ALA A 43 -1.20 4.98 -2.10
C ALA A 43 -2.05 5.86 -1.17
N GLN A 44 -3.28 6.18 -1.59
CA GLN A 44 -4.25 6.92 -0.78
C GLN A 44 -4.58 6.18 0.52
N GLY A 45 -4.77 4.86 0.44
CA GLY A 45 -5.09 4.05 1.61
C GLY A 45 -3.95 3.99 2.63
N CYS A 46 -2.70 3.93 2.17
CA CYS A 46 -1.54 4.05 3.04
C CYS A 46 -1.47 5.44 3.71
N ILE A 47 -1.79 6.52 2.99
CA ILE A 47 -1.84 7.87 3.56
C ILE A 47 -2.94 7.99 4.61
N LYS A 48 -4.14 7.48 4.33
CA LYS A 48 -5.24 7.46 5.30
C LYS A 48 -4.85 6.72 6.58
N ALA A 49 -4.24 5.55 6.44
CA ALA A 49 -3.73 4.78 7.57
C ALA A 49 -2.65 5.54 8.36
N LEU A 50 -1.76 6.28 7.68
CA LEU A 50 -0.74 7.10 8.33
C LEU A 50 -1.34 8.27 9.11
N ALA A 51 -2.38 8.90 8.56
CA ALA A 51 -3.08 10.04 9.13
C ALA A 51 -4.18 9.65 10.14
N ALA A 52 -4.32 8.36 10.46
CA ALA A 52 -5.40 7.82 11.28
C ALA A 52 -6.81 8.18 10.78
N TRP A 53 -6.99 8.29 9.47
CA TRP A 53 -8.28 8.57 8.83
C TRP A 53 -9.05 7.28 8.51
N HIS A 54 -10.37 7.41 8.49
CA HIS A 54 -11.27 6.30 8.20
C HIS A 54 -11.02 5.70 6.80
N GLN A 55 -11.06 4.37 6.74
CA GLN A 55 -10.92 3.57 5.54
C GLN A 55 -11.92 2.42 5.54
N GLY A 56 -12.46 2.08 4.36
CA GLY A 56 -13.36 0.95 4.20
C GLY A 56 -12.68 -0.40 4.47
N HIS A 57 -13.49 -1.39 4.86
CA HIS A 57 -13.02 -2.72 5.24
C HIS A 57 -12.29 -3.45 4.11
N THR A 58 -12.83 -3.40 2.89
CA THR A 58 -12.25 -4.06 1.71
C THR A 58 -10.84 -3.54 1.42
N LEU A 59 -10.66 -2.22 1.28
CA LEU A 59 -9.33 -1.64 1.04
C LEU A 59 -8.37 -1.91 2.20
N THR A 60 -8.85 -1.90 3.45
CA THR A 60 -8.02 -2.23 4.61
C THR A 60 -7.52 -3.68 4.55
N THR A 61 -8.37 -4.61 4.13
CA THR A 61 -7.99 -6.02 3.96
C THR A 61 -6.96 -6.19 2.85
N ILE A 62 -7.15 -5.52 1.71
CA ILE A 62 -6.18 -5.52 0.59
C ILE A 62 -4.82 -4.96 1.03
N LEU A 63 -4.79 -3.81 1.72
CA LEU A 63 -3.53 -3.23 2.21
C LEU A 63 -2.81 -4.15 3.19
N GLN A 64 -3.57 -4.88 4.03
CA GLN A 64 -3.03 -5.85 4.98
C GLN A 64 -2.45 -7.07 4.24
N GLU A 65 -3.18 -7.61 3.26
CA GLU A 65 -2.74 -8.74 2.42
C GLU A 65 -1.43 -8.43 1.70
N LEU A 66 -1.33 -7.24 1.11
CA LEU A 66 -0.13 -6.74 0.44
C LEU A 66 0.99 -6.30 1.39
N ARG A 67 0.76 -6.40 2.70
CA ARG A 67 1.67 -6.01 3.80
C ARG A 67 2.10 -4.55 3.74
N LEU A 68 1.24 -3.68 3.22
CA LEU A 68 1.43 -2.22 3.22
C LEU A 68 1.04 -1.63 4.57
N ILE A 69 0.13 -2.28 5.28
CA ILE A 69 -0.22 -1.99 6.68
C ILE A 69 -0.12 -3.24 7.56
N SER A 70 -0.17 -3.01 8.86
CA SER A 70 -0.46 -3.99 9.90
C SER A 70 -1.74 -3.55 10.62
N TRP A 71 -2.73 -4.42 10.67
CA TRP A 71 -4.04 -4.17 11.26
C TRP A 71 -4.30 -5.16 12.39
N ASN A 72 -4.38 -4.65 13.61
CA ASN A 72 -4.85 -5.41 14.75
C ASN A 72 -6.38 -5.34 14.78
N LYS A 73 -7.04 -6.42 14.36
CA LYS A 73 -8.51 -6.49 14.25
C LYS A 73 -9.22 -6.39 15.61
N GLN A 74 -8.59 -6.81 16.71
CA GLN A 74 -9.18 -6.77 18.05
C GLN A 74 -9.29 -5.34 18.58
N THR A 75 -8.27 -4.51 18.29
CA THR A 75 -8.19 -3.13 18.78
C THR A 75 -8.57 -2.09 17.71
N GLY A 76 -8.82 -2.53 16.48
CA GLY A 76 -8.98 -1.65 15.32
C GLY A 76 -7.71 -0.90 14.91
N LYS A 77 -6.58 -1.09 15.60
CA LYS A 77 -5.37 -0.28 15.41
C LYS A 77 -4.68 -0.65 14.09
N ILE A 78 -4.46 0.35 13.25
CA ILE A 78 -3.72 0.23 11.99
C ILE A 78 -2.36 0.93 12.13
N LYS A 79 -1.32 0.32 11.58
CA LYS A 79 0.03 0.90 11.44
C LYS A 79 0.53 0.70 10.02
N VAL A 80 1.07 1.74 9.40
CA VAL A 80 1.72 1.61 8.08
C VAL A 80 3.07 0.89 8.24
N THR A 81 3.35 -0.10 7.37
CA THR A 81 4.62 -0.84 7.40
C THR A 81 5.74 -0.05 6.72
N ALA A 82 6.98 -0.55 6.79
CA ALA A 82 8.07 0.01 6.00
C ALA A 82 7.78 -0.07 4.48
N LYS A 83 7.16 -1.17 4.02
CA LYS A 83 6.73 -1.34 2.63
C LYS A 83 5.68 -0.29 2.25
N GLY A 84 4.68 -0.07 3.10
CA GLY A 84 3.65 0.96 2.87
C GLY A 84 4.20 2.38 2.84
N ARG A 85 5.12 2.73 3.75
CA ARG A 85 5.79 4.04 3.72
C ARG A 85 6.61 4.23 2.45
N HIS A 86 7.31 3.19 2.00
CA HIS A 86 8.09 3.29 0.76
C HIS A 86 7.17 3.38 -0.47
N TYR A 87 6.05 2.66 -0.46
CA TYR A 87 5.02 2.74 -1.50
C TYR A 87 4.49 4.17 -1.64
N ILE A 88 4.19 4.85 -0.52
CA ILE A 88 3.82 6.27 -0.54
C ILE A 88 4.94 7.10 -1.19
N TRP A 89 6.18 6.98 -0.73
CA TRP A 89 7.27 7.78 -1.31
C TRP A 89 7.41 7.57 -2.83
N LEU A 90 7.40 6.33 -3.32
CA LEU A 90 7.49 6.03 -4.76
C LEU A 90 6.30 6.57 -5.56
N ALA A 91 5.10 6.55 -4.99
CA ALA A 91 3.88 7.05 -5.65
C ALA A 91 3.85 8.58 -5.83
N PHE A 92 4.64 9.32 -5.04
CA PHE A 92 4.58 10.79 -5.00
C PHE A 92 5.92 11.49 -5.31
N LYS A 93 7.08 10.81 -5.22
CA LYS A 93 8.42 11.44 -5.39
C LYS A 93 8.65 12.17 -6.72
N GLY A 94 7.94 11.79 -7.78
CA GLY A 94 8.10 12.33 -9.13
C GLY A 94 6.96 13.25 -9.59
N ARG A 95 6.06 13.66 -8.67
CA ARG A 95 4.95 14.53 -9.04
C ARG A 95 5.42 15.99 -9.08
N PRO A 96 5.20 16.73 -10.18
CA PRO A 96 5.55 18.14 -10.23
C PRO A 96 4.68 18.94 -9.24
N GLY A 97 5.31 19.75 -8.38
CA GLY A 97 4.62 20.67 -7.46
C GLY A 97 4.60 20.28 -5.99
N VAL A 98 5.50 19.41 -5.52
CA VAL A 98 5.91 19.31 -4.11
C VAL A 98 7.36 19.75 -3.94
#